data_AF-A0A3M0YX89-F1
#
_entry.id   AF-A0A3M0YX89-F1
#
_cell.length_a   1.000
_cell.length_b   1.000
_cell.length_c   1.000
_cell.angle_alpha   90.00
_cell.angle_beta   90.00
_cell.angle_gamma   90.00
#
_symmetry.space_group_name_H-M   'P 1'
#
loop_
_entity.id
_entity.type
_entity.pdbx_description
1 polymer ?
#
loop_
_entity_poly.entity_id
_entity_poly.type
_entity_poly.pdbx_seq_one_letter_code
_entity_poly.pdbx_strand_id
1 'polypeptide(L)'
;MKRSMQFCTLAANLLLLGKTTAASSPPPNIVFILADDLGYGDVHCLNPQRGKIPTPNLDKLATEGMIFTDAHSASAVCTPSRYSILTGRYNWRTHLQSGVLFGFSPPLIAKERLTVAELLKKNGYSTACIGKWHLGLELPYR
;
A
#
# COMPACT_ATOMS: atom_id res chain seq x y z
N MET A 1 27.11 -14.97 76.02
CA MET A 1 27.33 -16.10 75.09
C MET A 1 26.16 -17.05 75.28
N LYS A 2 25.21 -17.24 74.35
CA LYS A 2 25.31 -17.58 72.92
C LYS A 2 24.14 -16.93 72.16
N ARG A 3 24.41 -16.46 70.94
CA ARG A 3 23.48 -15.74 70.07
C ARG A 3 22.42 -16.67 69.46
N SER A 4 21.21 -16.14 69.34
CA SER A 4 20.04 -16.69 68.65
C SER A 4 20.31 -17.09 67.21
N MET A 5 19.69 -18.20 66.78
CA MET A 5 19.60 -18.58 65.37
C MET A 5 18.13 -18.84 65.03
N GLN A 6 17.41 -17.76 64.71
CA GLN A 6 16.13 -17.82 64.02
C GLN A 6 16.42 -18.16 62.56
N PHE A 7 15.99 -19.34 62.11
CA PHE A 7 16.01 -19.69 60.69
C PHE A 7 14.91 -18.87 59.99
N CYS A 8 15.35 -17.80 59.32
CA CYS A 8 14.52 -17.00 58.44
C CYS A 8 13.92 -17.85 57.32
N THR A 9 12.60 -17.79 57.24
CA THR A 9 11.73 -18.17 56.15
C THR A 9 12.27 -17.65 54.81
N LEU A 10 12.78 -18.54 53.95
CA LEU A 10 13.06 -18.18 52.55
C LEU A 10 11.84 -18.58 51.72
N ALA A 11 10.82 -17.72 51.76
CA ALA A 11 9.71 -17.80 50.82
C ALA A 11 10.27 -17.57 49.41
N ALA A 12 10.22 -18.61 48.58
CA ALA A 12 10.51 -18.53 47.17
C ALA A 12 9.45 -17.64 46.51
N ASN A 13 9.74 -16.34 46.40
CA ASN A 13 9.01 -15.44 45.53
C ASN A 13 9.31 -15.85 44.09
N LEU A 14 8.49 -16.76 43.58
CA LEU A 14 8.39 -17.06 42.17
C LEU A 14 7.94 -15.76 41.48
N LEU A 15 8.92 -15.02 40.97
CA LEU A 15 8.72 -13.92 40.04
C LEU A 15 8.01 -14.49 38.81
N LEU A 16 6.67 -14.47 38.86
CA LEU A 16 5.83 -14.45 37.68
C LEU A 16 6.19 -13.17 36.92
N LEU A 17 7.25 -13.24 36.10
CA LEU A 17 7.39 -12.37 34.95
C LEU A 17 6.15 -12.65 34.09
N GLY A 18 5.08 -11.91 34.36
CA GLY A 18 3.96 -11.79 33.46
C GLY A 18 4.56 -11.38 32.12
N LYS A 19 4.55 -12.30 31.15
CA LYS A 19 4.75 -11.95 29.75
C LYS A 19 3.63 -10.98 29.43
N THR A 20 3.89 -9.69 29.54
CA THR A 20 3.11 -8.66 28.88
C THR A 20 3.28 -8.93 27.39
N THR A 21 2.43 -9.80 26.86
CA THR A 21 2.16 -9.86 25.44
C THR A 21 1.58 -8.49 25.12
N ALA A 22 2.43 -7.54 24.72
CA ALA A 22 1.98 -6.38 24.00
C ALA A 22 1.14 -6.94 22.85
N ALA A 23 -0.18 -6.84 22.96
CA ALA A 23 -1.07 -7.26 21.90
C ALA A 23 -0.67 -6.41 20.70
N SER A 24 0.05 -7.02 19.75
CA SER A 24 0.38 -6.36 18.50
C SER A 24 -0.95 -5.94 17.91
N SER A 25 -1.19 -4.63 17.83
CA SER A 25 -2.39 -4.13 17.16
C SER A 25 -2.49 -4.80 15.80
N PRO A 26 -3.71 -5.21 15.39
CA PRO A 26 -3.87 -5.81 14.09
C PRO A 26 -3.35 -4.86 13.01
N PRO A 27 -2.71 -5.39 11.95
CA PRO A 27 -2.22 -4.56 10.87
C PRO A 27 -3.37 -3.74 10.24
N PRO A 28 -3.13 -2.50 9.79
CA PRO A 28 -4.19 -1.65 9.25
C PRO A 28 -4.69 -2.20 7.91
N ASN A 29 -5.95 -1.94 7.58
CA ASN A 29 -6.48 -2.17 6.24
C ASN A 29 -5.92 -1.11 5.28
N ILE A 30 -5.50 -1.53 4.09
CA ILE A 30 -4.94 -0.64 3.06
C ILE A 30 -5.93 -0.56 1.90
N VAL A 31 -6.43 0.65 1.62
CA VAL A 31 -7.29 0.93 0.47
C VAL A 31 -6.55 1.89 -0.46
N PHE A 32 -6.13 1.42 -1.63
CA PHE A 32 -5.45 2.23 -2.64
C PHE A 32 -6.41 2.61 -3.76
N ILE A 33 -6.76 3.90 -3.83
CA ILE A 33 -7.67 4.45 -4.85
C ILE A 33 -6.84 5.12 -5.94
N LEU A 34 -6.96 4.62 -7.17
CA LEU A 34 -6.28 5.17 -8.34
C LEU A 34 -7.31 5.65 -9.36
N ALA A 35 -7.46 6.98 -9.47
CA ALA A 35 -8.23 7.60 -10.54
C ALA A 35 -7.43 7.59 -11.85
N ASP A 36 -8.11 7.35 -12.97
CA ASP A 36 -7.53 7.37 -14.30
C ASP A 36 -7.75 8.77 -14.90
N ASP A 37 -6.72 9.33 -15.53
CA ASP A 37 -6.75 10.64 -16.21
C ASP A 37 -7.28 11.81 -15.35
N LEU A 38 -7.03 11.78 -14.04
CA LEU A 38 -7.36 12.87 -13.11
C LEU A 38 -6.24 13.93 -13.08
N GLY A 39 -6.57 15.17 -13.43
CA GLY A 39 -5.65 16.30 -13.37
C GLY A 39 -5.49 16.86 -11.95
N TYR A 40 -4.33 17.46 -11.67
CA TYR A 40 -4.04 18.06 -10.37
C TYR A 40 -5.09 19.10 -9.93
N GLY A 41 -5.59 19.91 -10.89
CA GLY A 41 -6.56 20.97 -10.62
C GLY A 41 -8.03 20.54 -10.63
N ASP A 42 -8.32 19.25 -10.80
CA ASP A 42 -9.70 18.73 -10.87
C ASP A 42 -10.30 18.48 -9.49
N VAL A 43 -9.47 18.23 -8.47
CA VAL A 43 -9.90 18.12 -7.08
C VAL A 43 -10.05 19.53 -6.50
N HIS A 44 -11.22 19.85 -5.97
CA HIS A 44 -11.53 21.21 -5.54
C HIS A 44 -10.55 21.74 -4.48
N CYS A 45 -10.19 20.92 -3.49
CA CYS A 45 -9.22 21.32 -2.46
C CYS A 45 -7.80 21.66 -3.00
N LEU A 46 -7.44 21.17 -4.19
CA LEU A 46 -6.16 21.47 -4.86
C LEU A 46 -6.23 22.70 -5.78
N ASN A 47 -7.43 23.20 -6.07
CA ASN A 47 -7.67 24.37 -6.90
C ASN A 47 -8.90 25.16 -6.40
N PRO A 48 -8.90 25.66 -5.15
CA PRO A 48 -10.12 26.20 -4.53
C PRO A 48 -10.60 27.50 -5.20
N GLN A 49 -9.73 28.25 -5.87
CA GLN A 49 -10.10 29.51 -6.52
C GLN A 49 -10.75 29.31 -7.90
N ARG A 50 -10.35 28.28 -8.66
CA ARG A 50 -10.79 28.08 -10.05
C ARG A 50 -11.44 26.71 -10.31
N GLY A 51 -11.42 25.82 -9.33
CA GLY A 51 -11.99 24.48 -9.41
C GLY A 51 -13.50 24.54 -9.59
N LYS A 52 -13.98 23.95 -10.69
CA LYS A 52 -15.41 23.96 -11.05
C LYS A 52 -16.15 22.69 -10.64
N ILE A 53 -15.41 21.64 -10.28
CA ILE A 53 -15.96 20.31 -10.01
C ILE A 53 -16.08 20.16 -8.48
N PRO A 54 -17.29 19.97 -7.95
CA PRO A 54 -17.45 19.69 -6.52
C PRO A 54 -16.95 18.28 -6.20
N THR A 55 -15.99 18.16 -5.29
CA THR A 55 -15.40 16.87 -4.86
C THR A 55 -15.55 16.62 -3.35
N PRO A 56 -16.76 16.70 -2.78
CA PRO A 56 -16.97 16.79 -1.33
C PRO A 56 -16.37 15.62 -0.53
N ASN A 57 -16.36 14.40 -1.09
CA ASN A 57 -15.76 13.24 -0.43
C ASN A 57 -14.22 13.27 -0.44
N LEU A 58 -13.61 13.76 -1.52
CA LEU A 58 -12.15 13.94 -1.60
C LEU A 58 -11.71 15.11 -0.72
N ASP A 59 -12.49 16.18 -0.70
CA ASP A 59 -12.23 17.34 0.16
C ASP A 59 -12.30 16.93 1.64
N LYS A 60 -13.31 16.12 2.02
CA LYS A 60 -13.40 15.54 3.36
C LYS A 60 -12.18 14.66 3.68
N LEU A 61 -11.80 13.75 2.78
CA LEU A 61 -10.61 12.90 2.98
C LEU A 61 -9.34 13.74 3.16
N ALA A 62 -9.22 14.84 2.41
CA ALA A 62 -8.10 15.77 2.51
C ALA A 62 -8.06 16.48 3.88
N THR A 63 -9.22 16.84 4.46
CA THR A 63 -9.30 17.46 5.80
C THR A 63 -9.01 16.48 6.95
N GLU A 64 -9.28 15.19 6.76
CA GLU A 64 -9.06 14.13 7.76
C GLU A 64 -7.67 13.49 7.65
N GLY A 65 -6.87 13.90 6.66
CA GLY A 65 -5.61 13.27 6.33
C GLY A 65 -4.52 14.26 5.96
N MET A 66 -3.78 13.92 4.90
CA MET A 66 -2.65 14.70 4.41
C MET A 66 -2.75 14.87 2.90
N ILE A 67 -2.34 16.05 2.42
CA ILE A 67 -2.27 16.40 1.01
C ILE A 67 -0.80 16.47 0.59
N PHE A 68 -0.47 15.84 -0.54
CA PHE A 68 0.81 16.01 -1.21
C PHE A 68 0.64 16.97 -2.39
N THR A 69 1.22 18.17 -2.29
CA THR A 69 1.15 19.19 -3.36
C THR A 69 2.21 18.99 -4.45
N ASP A 70 3.16 18.08 -4.22
CA ASP A 70 4.22 17.73 -5.17
C ASP A 70 4.31 16.20 -5.30
N ALA A 71 3.26 15.61 -5.87
CA ALA A 71 3.17 14.17 -6.14
C ALA A 71 3.32 13.89 -7.64
N HIS A 72 4.19 12.95 -7.99
CA HIS A 72 4.50 12.61 -9.38
C HIS A 72 4.16 11.17 -9.72
N SER A 73 3.72 10.97 -10.97
CA SER A 73 3.66 9.64 -11.59
C SER A 73 4.96 9.37 -12.33
N ALA A 74 5.43 8.11 -12.32
CA ALA A 74 6.61 7.69 -13.09
C ALA A 74 6.43 7.86 -14.61
N SER A 75 5.19 7.97 -15.09
CA SER A 75 4.86 8.25 -16.48
C SER A 75 3.50 8.94 -16.60
N ALA A 76 3.31 9.73 -17.66
CA ALA A 76 2.05 10.40 -17.97
C ALA A 76 1.01 9.52 -18.68
N VAL A 77 1.28 8.21 -18.87
CA VAL A 77 0.34 7.28 -19.54
C VAL A 77 0.07 6.02 -18.70
N CYS A 78 -1.09 5.39 -18.94
CA CYS A 78 -1.69 4.42 -18.02
C CYS A 78 -0.80 3.21 -17.69
N THR A 79 -0.40 2.41 -18.70
CA THR A 79 0.36 1.17 -18.50
C THR A 79 1.66 1.38 -17.71
N PRO A 80 2.58 2.28 -18.11
CA PRO A 80 3.83 2.48 -17.38
C PRO A 80 3.63 3.05 -15.97
N SER A 81 2.63 3.91 -15.75
CA SER A 81 2.29 4.38 -14.41
C SER A 81 1.85 3.22 -13.50
N ARG A 82 0.91 2.39 -13.97
CA ARG A 82 0.39 1.23 -13.24
C ARG A 82 1.47 0.18 -12.96
N TYR A 83 2.36 -0.06 -13.91
CA TYR A 83 3.51 -0.95 -13.72
C TYR A 83 4.38 -0.47 -12.56
N SER A 84 4.69 0.83 -12.55
CA SER A 84 5.56 1.41 -11.53
C SER A 84 4.92 1.38 -10.15
N ILE A 85 3.62 1.68 -10.06
CA ILE A 85 2.84 1.60 -8.81
C ILE A 85 2.88 0.19 -8.21
N LEU A 86 2.61 -0.83 -9.03
CA LEU A 86 2.49 -2.20 -8.51
C LEU A 86 3.83 -2.85 -8.21
N THR A 87 4.89 -2.50 -8.94
CA THR A 87 6.19 -3.18 -8.83
C THR A 87 7.25 -2.37 -8.06
N GLY A 88 7.01 -1.08 -7.82
CA GLY A 88 8.01 -0.17 -7.24
C GLY A 88 9.23 0.06 -8.14
N ARG A 89 9.11 -0.19 -9.46
CA ARG A 89 10.21 -0.07 -10.43
C ARG A 89 9.87 0.90 -11.53
N TYR A 90 10.88 1.62 -12.01
CA TYR A 90 10.74 2.42 -13.22
C TYR A 90 10.31 1.58 -14.43
N ASN A 91 9.32 2.10 -15.15
CA ASN A 91 8.69 1.47 -16.32
C ASN A 91 9.64 1.27 -17.50
N TRP A 92 10.69 2.08 -17.66
CA TRP A 92 11.69 1.89 -18.73
C TRP A 92 12.50 0.59 -18.59
N ARG A 93 12.41 -0.09 -17.44
CA ARG A 93 13.00 -1.42 -17.22
C ARG A 93 12.15 -2.56 -17.78
N THR A 94 11.03 -2.26 -18.43
CA THR A 94 10.15 -3.25 -19.08
C THR A 94 10.48 -3.40 -20.56
N HIS A 95 9.86 -4.36 -21.25
CA HIS A 95 9.99 -4.47 -22.71
C HIS A 95 9.14 -3.43 -23.46
N LEU A 96 8.23 -2.71 -22.79
CA LEU A 96 7.41 -1.67 -23.41
C LEU A 96 8.11 -0.31 -23.29
N GLN A 97 8.68 0.15 -24.40
CA GLN A 97 9.47 1.39 -24.46
C GLN A 97 8.66 2.62 -24.89
N SER A 98 7.44 2.43 -25.41
CA SER A 98 6.54 3.51 -25.80
C SER A 98 5.07 3.07 -25.76
N GLY A 99 4.17 4.05 -25.61
CA GLY A 99 2.73 3.83 -25.65
C GLY A 99 2.18 3.04 -24.46
N VAL A 100 1.09 2.33 -24.72
CA VAL A 100 0.35 1.49 -23.75
C VAL A 100 0.07 0.13 -24.36
N LEU A 101 -0.33 -0.84 -23.53
CA LEU A 101 -0.76 -2.15 -24.02
C LEU A 101 -2.18 -2.08 -24.58
N PHE A 102 -2.47 -2.91 -25.59
CA PHE A 102 -3.79 -2.97 -26.21
C PHE A 102 -4.35 -4.39 -26.21
N GLY A 103 -5.67 -4.52 -26.14
CA GLY A 103 -6.37 -5.79 -26.28
C GLY A 103 -5.75 -6.93 -25.46
N PHE A 104 -5.29 -7.96 -26.16
CA PHE A 104 -4.69 -9.17 -25.59
C PHE A 104 -3.16 -9.15 -25.56
N SER A 105 -2.56 -7.96 -25.45
CA SER A 105 -1.12 -7.85 -25.26
C SER A 105 -0.66 -8.76 -24.10
N PRO A 106 0.55 -9.35 -24.22
CA PRO A 106 1.10 -10.19 -23.17
C PRO A 106 1.27 -9.39 -21.86
N PRO A 107 1.21 -10.07 -20.69
CA PRO A 107 1.51 -9.48 -19.40
C PRO A 107 2.85 -8.74 -19.42
N LEU A 108 2.82 -7.48 -19.00
CA LEU A 108 4.04 -6.67 -18.90
C LEU A 108 4.81 -6.94 -17.60
N ILE A 109 4.09 -7.37 -16.55
CA ILE A 109 4.70 -7.81 -15.29
C ILE A 109 5.18 -9.25 -15.48
N ALA A 110 6.49 -9.45 -15.39
CA ALA A 110 7.10 -10.79 -15.42
C ALA A 110 6.55 -11.67 -14.29
N LYS A 111 6.40 -12.98 -14.51
CA LYS A 111 5.74 -13.90 -13.57
C LYS A 111 6.40 -13.93 -12.18
N GLU A 112 7.71 -13.75 -12.13
CA GLU A 112 8.52 -13.72 -10.91
C GLU A 112 8.67 -12.31 -10.30
N ARG A 113 8.07 -11.28 -10.92
CA ARG A 113 8.14 -9.91 -10.43
C ARG A 113 7.20 -9.74 -9.25
N LEU A 114 7.78 -9.58 -8.07
CA LEU A 114 7.05 -9.21 -6.87
C LEU A 114 6.27 -7.90 -7.07
N THR A 115 4.97 -7.95 -6.79
CA THR A 115 4.07 -6.81 -6.72
C THR A 115 3.75 -6.43 -5.26
N VAL A 116 3.27 -5.21 -5.04
CA VAL A 116 2.78 -4.77 -3.72
C VAL A 116 1.66 -5.68 -3.19
N ALA A 117 0.79 -6.18 -4.07
CA ALA A 117 -0.28 -7.10 -3.68
C ALA A 117 0.26 -8.46 -3.21
N GLU A 118 1.27 -9.00 -3.88
CA GLU A 118 1.92 -10.25 -3.45
C GLU A 118 2.73 -10.06 -2.17
N LEU A 119 3.40 -8.91 -2.02
CA LEU A 119 4.11 -8.56 -0.80
C LEU A 119 3.14 -8.52 0.40
N LEU A 120 2.01 -7.82 0.24
CA LEU A 120 0.98 -7.75 1.29
C LEU A 120 0.39 -9.13 1.57
N LYS A 121 0.09 -9.92 0.53
CA LYS A 121 -0.44 -11.29 0.68
C LYS A 121 0.52 -12.20 1.46
N LYS A 122 1.84 -12.11 1.21
CA LYS A 122 2.87 -12.82 1.98
C LYS A 122 2.90 -12.43 3.46
N ASN A 123 2.39 -11.24 3.81
CA ASN A 123 2.32 -10.72 5.18
C ASN A 123 0.91 -10.84 5.79
N GLY A 124 0.09 -11.76 5.29
CA GLY A 124 -1.21 -12.10 5.90
C GLY A 124 -2.38 -11.22 5.46
N TYR A 125 -2.19 -10.32 4.50
CA TYR A 125 -3.28 -9.53 3.94
C TYR A 125 -4.10 -10.32 2.92
N SER A 126 -5.42 -10.11 2.93
CA SER A 126 -6.27 -10.42 1.78
C SER A 126 -6.15 -9.29 0.75
N THR A 127 -5.90 -9.64 -0.50
CA THR A 127 -5.70 -8.66 -1.58
C THR A 127 -6.72 -8.84 -2.69
N ALA A 128 -7.22 -7.71 -3.22
CA ALA A 128 -8.16 -7.65 -4.32
C ALA A 128 -7.85 -6.44 -5.20
N CYS A 129 -8.14 -6.54 -6.49
CA CYS A 129 -8.06 -5.43 -7.44
C CYS A 129 -9.41 -5.32 -8.16
N ILE A 130 -9.96 -4.11 -8.19
CA ILE A 130 -11.28 -3.83 -8.76
C ILE A 130 -11.12 -2.67 -9.75
N GLY A 131 -11.58 -2.86 -10.98
CA GLY A 131 -11.49 -1.86 -12.04
C GLY A 131 -10.38 -2.12 -13.05
N LYS A 132 -9.74 -1.05 -13.54
CA LYS A 132 -8.82 -1.09 -14.69
C LYS A 132 -7.47 -1.72 -14.32
N TRP A 133 -7.08 -2.77 -15.04
CA TRP A 133 -5.77 -3.41 -14.91
C TRP A 133 -4.70 -2.80 -15.84
N HIS A 134 -4.91 -2.89 -17.16
CA HIS A 134 -4.08 -2.29 -18.21
C HIS A 134 -2.58 -2.70 -18.21
N LEU A 135 -2.28 -3.92 -17.77
CA LEU A 135 -0.93 -4.50 -17.70
C LEU A 135 -0.81 -5.85 -18.45
N GLY A 136 -1.70 -6.08 -19.42
CA GLY A 136 -1.75 -7.28 -20.24
C GLY A 136 -2.69 -8.35 -19.67
N LEU A 137 -3.11 -9.28 -20.53
CA LEU A 137 -4.03 -10.38 -20.19
C LEU A 137 -3.58 -11.71 -20.81
N GLU A 138 -3.02 -11.68 -22.04
CA GLU A 138 -2.77 -12.84 -22.91
C GLU A 138 -4.03 -13.66 -23.23
N LEU A 139 -4.19 -14.10 -24.49
CA LEU A 139 -5.24 -15.08 -24.81
C LEU A 139 -4.71 -16.49 -24.57
N PRO A 140 -5.46 -17.36 -23.88
CA PRO A 140 -4.98 -18.70 -23.52
C PRO A 140 -4.91 -19.71 -24.67
N TYR A 141 -5.12 -19.30 -25.93
CA TYR A 141 -5.30 -20.20 -27.08
C TYR A 141 -4.39 -19.89 -28.28
N ARG A 142 -3.15 -19.48 -28.06
CA ARG A 142 -2.12 -19.42 -29.12
C ARG A 142 -0.87 -20.16 -28.70
#